data_AF-A0A1M6P6I7-F1
#
_entry.id   AF-A0A1M6P6I7-F1
#
_cell.length_a   1.000
_cell.length_b   1.000
_cell.length_c   1.000
_cell.angle_alpha   90.00
_cell.angle_beta   90.00
_cell.angle_gamma   90.00
#
_symmetry.space_group_name_H-M   'P 1'
#
loop_
_entity.id
_entity.type
_entity.pdbx_description
1 polymer ?
#
loop_
_entity_poly.entity_id
_entity_poly.type
_entity_poly.pdbx_seq_one_letter_code
_entity_poly.pdbx_strand_id
1 'polypeptide(L)'
;MRRWWWVAWTVACIGVGILAGTLRLANWQHGTEAGGMVLAAAVFLLALGWWRDVRRNRQIANAAKRRLKIVAIGGGTGLSVVLRGLKEFQVDLTAVVTVADDGGSSGRLRSDFSMPPPGDIRNCLVALADTEPLLERLLQFRFESGEGLAGHSFGNLFLAAMTHIMGDFESAIRETSRVLAVRGRVLPAVKEDVKLQAILADGRVVEGESKIPEAGSQIKKIQLVPEDLKPLPEVLQAIQEADGIVIGPGSLYTSVLPNLLIPGMVEAIQSSKALKLYICNVMTQPGETDELSASSHVETIYHHTKPGLFDYVLVNSANFPEEALHQYREQNSFPVQPDIERLHQLRVRVIARNFVHYATYARHDSRLIAEQIMSLLGYERESAGEW
;
A
#
# COMPACT_ATOMS: atom_id res chain seq x y z
N MET A 1 34.63 3.25 -12.88
CA MET A 1 35.74 2.60 -12.16
C MET A 1 35.64 2.91 -10.66
N ARG A 2 35.77 1.92 -9.77
CA ARG A 2 35.45 2.09 -8.33
C ARG A 2 36.68 2.56 -7.53
N ARG A 3 36.50 3.47 -6.56
CA ARG A 3 37.57 4.15 -5.80
C ARG A 3 38.57 3.21 -5.10
N TRP A 4 38.13 2.06 -4.62
CA TRP A 4 38.98 1.08 -3.91
C TRP A 4 39.99 0.36 -4.81
N TRP A 5 39.70 0.27 -6.11
CA TRP A 5 40.61 -0.28 -7.12
C TRP A 5 41.84 0.60 -7.31
N TRP A 6 41.65 1.93 -7.33
CA TRP A 6 42.76 2.90 -7.39
C TRP A 6 43.68 2.81 -6.17
N VAL A 7 43.11 2.62 -4.98
CA VAL A 7 43.88 2.45 -3.74
C VAL A 7 44.73 1.18 -3.82
N ALA A 8 44.15 0.06 -4.20
CA ALA A 8 44.88 -1.21 -4.31
C ALA A 8 45.96 -1.17 -5.40
N TRP A 9 45.69 -0.54 -6.54
CA TRP A 9 46.67 -0.36 -7.62
C TRP A 9 47.85 0.52 -7.19
N THR A 10 47.58 1.61 -6.47
CA THR A 10 48.62 2.50 -5.93
C THR A 10 49.53 1.76 -4.94
N VAL A 11 48.94 0.96 -4.02
CA VAL A 11 49.71 0.14 -3.06
C VAL A 11 50.56 -0.91 -3.79
N ALA A 12 50.03 -1.54 -4.84
CA ALA A 12 50.78 -2.50 -5.66
C ALA A 12 51.98 -1.84 -6.37
N CYS A 13 51.80 -0.67 -6.98
CA CYS A 13 52.88 0.07 -7.66
C CYS A 13 54.01 0.44 -6.68
N ILE A 14 53.67 0.85 -5.45
CA ILE A 14 54.65 1.12 -4.40
C ILE A 14 55.42 -0.16 -4.03
N GLY A 15 54.73 -1.28 -3.84
CA GLY A 15 55.35 -2.57 -3.54
C GLY A 15 56.32 -3.06 -4.63
N VAL A 16 55.92 -2.94 -5.90
CA VAL A 16 56.79 -3.28 -7.05
C VAL A 16 58.00 -2.34 -7.12
N GLY A 17 57.82 -1.04 -6.86
CA GLY A 17 58.92 -0.07 -6.81
C GLY A 17 59.95 -0.40 -5.73
N ILE A 18 59.50 -0.82 -4.54
CA ILE A 18 60.38 -1.26 -3.44
C ILE A 18 61.14 -2.55 -3.82
N LEU A 19 60.47 -3.53 -4.43
CA LEU A 19 61.10 -4.77 -4.92
C LEU A 19 62.15 -4.49 -6.03
N ALA A 20 61.81 -3.67 -7.02
CA ALA A 20 62.72 -3.32 -8.10
C ALA A 20 63.93 -2.52 -7.61
N GLY A 21 63.72 -1.59 -6.67
CA GLY A 21 64.80 -0.81 -6.06
C GLY A 21 65.76 -1.67 -5.23
N THR A 22 65.25 -2.68 -4.53
CA THR A 22 66.04 -3.56 -3.66
C THR A 22 66.82 -4.62 -4.45
N LEU A 23 66.27 -5.10 -5.57
CA LEU A 23 66.99 -5.94 -6.54
C LEU A 23 68.14 -5.20 -7.24
N ARG A 24 68.01 -3.87 -7.44
CA ARG A 24 69.05 -3.02 -8.05
C ARG A 24 70.15 -2.58 -7.07
N LEU A 25 69.80 -2.38 -5.81
CA LEU A 25 70.68 -1.90 -4.75
C LEU A 25 70.90 -3.07 -3.76
N ALA A 26 71.87 -3.93 -4.05
CA ALA A 26 72.13 -5.22 -3.38
C ALA A 26 72.49 -5.18 -1.87
N ASN A 27 72.08 -4.16 -1.11
CA ASN A 27 72.45 -3.94 0.30
C ASN A 27 71.25 -3.82 1.26
N TRP A 28 70.00 -4.00 0.82
CA TRP A 28 68.83 -3.94 1.72
C TRP A 28 68.32 -5.33 2.09
N GLN A 29 68.86 -5.86 3.20
CA GLN A 29 68.65 -7.24 3.66
C GLN A 29 67.16 -7.62 3.90
N HIS A 30 66.29 -6.65 4.14
CA HIS A 30 64.84 -6.85 4.42
C HIS A 30 63.93 -6.24 3.34
N GLY A 31 64.50 -5.75 2.23
CA GLY A 31 63.77 -5.01 1.20
C GLY A 31 62.80 -5.87 0.37
N THR A 32 63.16 -7.13 0.16
CA THR A 32 62.33 -8.14 -0.50
C THR A 32 61.13 -8.53 0.36
N GLU A 33 61.32 -8.68 1.67
CA GLU A 33 60.26 -8.96 2.63
C GLU A 33 59.27 -7.79 2.73
N ALA A 34 59.78 -6.56 2.84
CA ALA A 34 58.96 -5.35 2.89
C ALA A 34 58.13 -5.16 1.60
N GLY A 35 58.74 -5.32 0.42
CA GLY A 35 58.02 -5.24 -0.85
C GLY A 35 57.00 -6.37 -1.02
N GLY A 36 57.33 -7.59 -0.55
CA GLY A 36 56.41 -8.74 -0.52
C GLY A 36 55.18 -8.49 0.37
N MET A 37 55.37 -7.93 1.57
CA MET A 37 54.28 -7.57 2.48
C MET A 37 53.34 -6.50 1.88
N VAL A 38 53.90 -5.49 1.20
CA VAL A 38 53.12 -4.44 0.53
C VAL A 38 52.30 -5.01 -0.63
N LEU A 39 52.88 -5.92 -1.42
CA LEU A 39 52.13 -6.62 -2.47
C LEU A 39 51.03 -7.52 -1.89
N ALA A 40 51.31 -8.27 -0.82
CA ALA A 40 50.31 -9.09 -0.15
C ALA A 40 49.13 -8.23 0.38
N ALA A 41 49.43 -7.05 0.94
CA ALA A 41 48.40 -6.10 1.36
C ALA A 41 47.56 -5.58 0.17
N ALA A 42 48.18 -5.31 -0.98
CA ALA A 42 47.46 -4.92 -2.19
C ALA A 42 46.52 -6.04 -2.69
N VAL A 43 47.01 -7.29 -2.75
CA VAL A 43 46.21 -8.47 -3.11
C VAL A 43 45.04 -8.66 -2.15
N PHE A 44 45.28 -8.49 -0.84
CA PHE A 44 44.24 -8.57 0.17
C PHE A 44 43.16 -7.50 -0.01
N LEU A 45 43.55 -6.24 -0.28
CA LEU A 45 42.61 -5.15 -0.57
C LEU A 45 41.78 -5.41 -1.84
N LEU A 46 42.40 -5.97 -2.89
CA LEU A 46 41.71 -6.40 -4.11
C LEU A 46 40.71 -7.53 -3.82
N ALA A 47 41.11 -8.55 -3.06
CA ALA A 47 40.24 -9.66 -2.69
C ALA A 47 39.06 -9.19 -1.83
N LEU A 48 39.31 -8.31 -0.86
CA LEU A 48 38.32 -7.88 0.12
C LEU A 48 37.23 -7.00 -0.51
N GLY A 49 37.61 -6.04 -1.35
CA GLY A 49 36.57 -5.27 -2.03
C GLY A 49 35.97 -6.04 -3.22
N TRP A 50 36.65 -7.03 -3.82
CA TRP A 50 36.06 -7.85 -4.88
C TRP A 50 34.97 -8.71 -4.26
N TRP A 51 35.26 -9.31 -3.11
CA TRP A 51 34.28 -10.02 -2.31
C TRP A 51 33.11 -9.13 -1.88
N ARG A 52 33.38 -7.89 -1.44
CA ARG A 52 32.34 -6.91 -1.11
C ARG A 52 31.48 -6.53 -2.32
N ASP A 53 32.10 -6.37 -3.48
CA ASP A 53 31.44 -6.05 -4.75
C ASP A 53 30.62 -7.23 -5.27
N VAL A 54 31.13 -8.45 -5.18
CA VAL A 54 30.41 -9.68 -5.50
C VAL A 54 29.24 -9.88 -4.56
N ARG A 55 29.39 -9.66 -3.24
CA ARG A 55 28.27 -9.69 -2.29
C ARG A 55 27.21 -8.66 -2.63
N ARG A 56 27.62 -7.42 -2.88
CA ARG A 56 26.70 -6.33 -3.26
C ARG A 56 25.99 -6.63 -4.57
N ASN A 57 26.70 -7.10 -5.59
CA ASN A 57 26.12 -7.44 -6.88
C ASN A 57 25.20 -8.67 -6.78
N ARG A 58 25.54 -9.68 -5.95
CA ARG A 58 24.64 -10.80 -5.64
C ARG A 58 23.39 -10.35 -4.88
N GLN A 59 23.53 -9.42 -3.93
CA GLN A 59 22.38 -8.84 -3.24
C GLN A 59 21.48 -8.05 -4.20
N ILE A 60 22.06 -7.25 -5.09
CA ILE A 60 21.32 -6.53 -6.13
C ILE A 60 20.65 -7.50 -7.11
N ALA A 61 21.37 -8.53 -7.57
CA ALA A 61 20.83 -9.54 -8.48
C ALA A 61 19.73 -10.40 -7.82
N ASN A 62 19.87 -10.73 -6.53
CA ASN A 62 18.85 -11.44 -5.77
C ASN A 62 17.65 -10.54 -5.43
N ALA A 63 17.88 -9.25 -5.21
CA ALA A 63 16.81 -8.26 -5.04
C ALA A 63 16.05 -8.04 -6.36
N ALA A 64 16.74 -8.03 -7.51
CA ALA A 64 16.13 -7.98 -8.83
C ALA A 64 15.36 -9.28 -9.18
N LYS A 65 15.74 -10.41 -8.58
CA LYS A 65 15.04 -11.70 -8.75
C LYS A 65 13.84 -11.91 -7.81
N ARG A 66 13.74 -11.17 -6.70
CA ARG A 66 12.58 -11.31 -5.80
C ARG A 66 11.48 -10.35 -6.25
N ARG A 67 10.25 -10.84 -6.26
CA ARG A 67 9.06 -9.99 -6.46
C ARG A 67 8.98 -8.99 -5.31
N LEU A 68 8.66 -7.74 -5.64
CA LEU A 68 8.41 -6.72 -4.63
C LEU A 68 7.17 -7.11 -3.84
N LYS A 69 7.25 -7.02 -2.52
CA LYS A 69 6.11 -7.25 -1.62
C LYS A 69 5.42 -5.92 -1.36
N ILE A 70 4.15 -5.80 -1.76
CA ILE A 70 3.37 -4.58 -1.58
C ILE A 70 2.13 -4.87 -0.74
N VAL A 71 1.98 -4.12 0.34
CA VAL A 71 0.79 -4.14 1.19
C VAL A 71 -0.09 -2.94 0.84
N ALA A 72 -1.34 -3.17 0.48
CA ALA A 72 -2.32 -2.11 0.22
C ALA A 72 -3.41 -2.15 1.31
N ILE A 73 -3.60 -1.04 2.02
CA ILE A 73 -4.49 -0.94 3.18
C ILE A 73 -5.62 0.04 2.87
N GLY A 74 -6.87 -0.39 3.07
CA GLY A 74 -8.02 0.48 2.87
C GLY A 74 -9.36 -0.26 2.84
N GLY A 75 -10.26 0.21 1.98
CA GLY A 75 -11.60 -0.32 1.81
C GLY A 75 -12.24 0.19 0.53
N GLY A 76 -13.49 -0.20 0.32
CA GLY A 76 -14.34 0.25 -0.76
C GLY A 76 -13.80 -0.04 -2.17
N THR A 77 -14.27 0.80 -3.08
CA THR A 77 -13.91 0.73 -4.50
C THR A 77 -12.54 1.33 -4.80
N GLY A 78 -12.05 2.27 -3.96
CA GLY A 78 -10.76 2.94 -4.12
C GLY A 78 -9.58 1.97 -4.04
N LEU A 79 -9.53 1.13 -3.00
CA LEU A 79 -8.50 0.10 -2.86
C LEU A 79 -8.50 -0.87 -4.05
N SER A 80 -9.69 -1.25 -4.52
CA SER A 80 -9.86 -2.17 -5.66
C SER A 80 -9.27 -1.61 -6.96
N VAL A 81 -9.33 -0.29 -7.18
CA VAL A 81 -8.69 0.37 -8.33
C VAL A 81 -7.17 0.22 -8.27
N VAL A 82 -6.57 0.44 -7.10
CA VAL A 82 -5.11 0.28 -6.91
C VAL A 82 -4.69 -1.17 -7.12
N LEU A 83 -5.43 -2.11 -6.54
CA LEU A 83 -5.14 -3.55 -6.68
C LEU A 83 -5.20 -4.01 -8.14
N ARG A 84 -6.21 -3.58 -8.91
CA ARG A 84 -6.30 -3.89 -10.35
C ARG A 84 -5.07 -3.42 -11.12
N GLY A 85 -4.60 -2.21 -10.84
CA GLY A 85 -3.41 -1.66 -11.51
C GLY A 85 -2.12 -2.38 -11.11
N LEU A 86 -1.94 -2.66 -9.82
CA LEU A 86 -0.74 -3.33 -9.32
C LEU A 86 -0.67 -4.81 -9.75
N LYS A 87 -1.80 -5.47 -9.97
CA LYS A 87 -1.87 -6.87 -10.44
C LYS A 87 -1.19 -7.09 -11.80
N GLU A 88 -1.07 -6.05 -12.61
CA GLU A 88 -0.40 -6.08 -13.91
C GLU A 88 1.13 -6.14 -13.81
N PHE A 89 1.69 -5.99 -12.61
CA PHE A 89 3.13 -6.09 -12.35
C PHE A 89 3.47 -7.43 -11.68
N GLN A 90 4.74 -7.85 -11.80
CA GLN A 90 5.21 -9.06 -11.13
C GLN A 90 5.56 -8.78 -9.67
N VAL A 91 4.52 -8.65 -8.85
CA VAL A 91 4.61 -8.30 -7.43
C VAL A 91 3.81 -9.25 -6.55
N ASP A 92 4.21 -9.37 -5.29
CA ASP A 92 3.48 -10.12 -4.28
C ASP A 92 2.56 -9.15 -3.52
N LEU A 93 1.27 -9.17 -3.86
CA LEU A 93 0.27 -8.25 -3.29
C LEU A 93 -0.38 -8.82 -2.04
N THR A 94 -0.54 -7.98 -1.02
CA THR A 94 -1.38 -8.25 0.14
C THR A 94 -2.33 -7.07 0.35
N ALA A 95 -3.64 -7.28 0.16
CA ALA A 95 -4.68 -6.32 0.48
C ALA A 95 -5.14 -6.52 1.94
N VAL A 96 -5.12 -5.45 2.72
CA VAL A 96 -5.65 -5.41 4.10
C VAL A 96 -6.89 -4.54 4.08
N VAL A 97 -8.01 -5.13 4.48
CA VAL A 97 -9.34 -4.56 4.24
C VAL A 97 -10.07 -4.35 5.56
N THR A 98 -10.72 -3.19 5.70
CA THR A 98 -11.59 -2.90 6.84
C THR A 98 -12.79 -3.86 6.87
N VAL A 99 -13.25 -4.19 8.08
CA VAL A 99 -14.46 -4.99 8.31
C VAL A 99 -15.49 -4.21 9.15
N ALA A 100 -15.45 -2.88 9.06
CA ALA A 100 -16.33 -1.99 9.83
C ALA A 100 -17.64 -1.59 9.10
N ASP A 101 -17.76 -1.91 7.80
CA ASP A 101 -18.94 -1.62 6.97
C ASP A 101 -20.23 -2.20 7.57
N ASP A 102 -21.30 -1.41 7.58
CA ASP A 102 -22.64 -1.82 8.00
C ASP A 102 -23.74 -1.39 7.02
N GLY A 103 -23.36 -0.96 5.81
CA GLY A 103 -24.26 -0.46 4.79
C GLY A 103 -24.80 -1.53 3.83
N GLY A 104 -25.98 -1.27 3.28
CA GLY A 104 -26.55 -2.00 2.15
C GLY A 104 -26.56 -3.52 2.29
N SER A 105 -26.07 -4.22 1.24
CA SER A 105 -26.01 -5.69 1.24
C SER A 105 -25.05 -6.26 2.28
N SER A 106 -23.98 -5.54 2.65
CA SER A 106 -23.02 -6.01 3.65
C SER A 106 -23.64 -5.96 5.04
N GLY A 107 -24.25 -4.84 5.40
CA GLY A 107 -24.90 -4.63 6.70
C GLY A 107 -26.05 -5.60 6.99
N ARG A 108 -26.88 -5.88 5.98
CA ARG A 108 -27.95 -6.89 6.12
C ARG A 108 -27.38 -8.27 6.42
N LEU A 109 -26.40 -8.74 5.66
CA LEU A 109 -25.78 -10.05 5.89
C LEU A 109 -25.03 -10.12 7.22
N ARG A 110 -24.36 -9.03 7.60
CA ARG A 110 -23.70 -8.90 8.88
C ARG A 110 -24.69 -9.10 10.04
N SER A 111 -25.85 -8.47 9.95
CA SER A 111 -26.91 -8.57 10.96
C SER A 111 -27.57 -9.95 10.97
N ASP A 112 -27.91 -10.49 9.80
CA ASP A 112 -28.67 -11.74 9.66
C ASP A 112 -27.83 -12.98 9.98
N PHE A 113 -26.53 -12.95 9.68
CA PHE A 113 -25.63 -14.11 9.81
C PHE A 113 -24.53 -13.94 10.87
N SER A 114 -24.50 -12.82 11.61
CA SER A 114 -23.47 -12.54 12.63
C SER A 114 -22.05 -12.74 12.11
N MET A 115 -21.79 -12.22 10.90
CA MET A 115 -20.51 -12.35 10.20
C MET A 115 -19.93 -10.97 9.87
N PRO A 116 -18.61 -10.84 9.70
CA PRO A 116 -18.02 -9.59 9.20
C PRO A 116 -18.59 -9.19 7.83
N PRO A 117 -18.65 -7.89 7.51
CA PRO A 117 -19.20 -7.41 6.25
C PRO A 117 -18.37 -7.89 5.04
N PRO A 118 -18.98 -8.60 4.07
CA PRO A 118 -18.23 -9.19 2.96
C PRO A 118 -17.92 -8.24 1.79
N GLY A 119 -18.52 -7.04 1.74
CA GLY A 119 -18.53 -6.18 0.55
C GLY A 119 -17.16 -5.75 0.06
N ASP A 120 -16.33 -5.19 0.94
CA ASP A 120 -15.01 -4.67 0.57
C ASP A 120 -14.01 -5.78 0.26
N ILE A 121 -14.08 -6.86 1.02
CA ILE A 121 -13.34 -8.10 0.77
C ILE A 121 -13.69 -8.66 -0.62
N ARG A 122 -14.98 -8.75 -0.96
CA ARG A 122 -15.44 -9.17 -2.29
C ARG A 122 -14.84 -8.31 -3.38
N ASN A 123 -14.88 -6.99 -3.23
CA ASN A 123 -14.34 -6.07 -4.25
C ASN A 123 -12.83 -6.30 -4.46
N CYS A 124 -12.06 -6.51 -3.38
CA CYS A 124 -10.64 -6.81 -3.45
C CYS A 124 -10.34 -8.18 -4.09
N LEU A 125 -11.12 -9.21 -3.74
CA LEU A 125 -11.03 -10.54 -4.35
C LEU A 125 -11.25 -10.47 -5.86
N VAL A 126 -12.29 -9.76 -6.30
CA VAL A 126 -12.59 -9.58 -7.72
C VAL A 126 -11.52 -8.75 -8.43
N ALA A 127 -10.99 -7.70 -7.78
CA ALA A 127 -9.90 -6.90 -8.33
C ALA A 127 -8.63 -7.72 -8.62
N LEU A 128 -8.33 -8.68 -7.74
CA LEU A 128 -7.14 -9.53 -7.82
C LEU A 128 -7.37 -10.88 -8.52
N ALA A 129 -8.62 -11.25 -8.82
CA ALA A 129 -8.98 -12.50 -9.48
C ALA A 129 -8.40 -12.59 -10.91
N ASP A 130 -8.01 -13.78 -11.31
CA ASP A 130 -7.60 -14.12 -12.69
C ASP A 130 -8.68 -15.00 -13.32
N THR A 131 -9.85 -14.40 -13.53
CA THR A 131 -11.09 -15.12 -13.87
C THR A 131 -11.70 -14.65 -15.17
N GLU A 132 -12.49 -15.51 -15.81
CA GLU A 132 -13.27 -15.16 -17.00
C GLU A 132 -14.20 -13.95 -16.75
N PRO A 133 -14.43 -13.08 -17.75
CA PRO A 133 -15.27 -11.90 -17.62
C PRO A 133 -16.69 -12.19 -17.10
N LEU A 134 -17.24 -13.37 -17.39
CA LEU A 134 -18.55 -13.78 -16.89
C LEU A 134 -18.57 -13.96 -15.37
N LEU A 135 -17.53 -14.58 -14.80
CA LEU A 135 -17.44 -14.82 -13.36
C LEU A 135 -17.25 -13.51 -12.59
N GLU A 136 -16.45 -12.59 -13.12
CA GLU A 136 -16.34 -11.24 -12.57
C GLU A 136 -17.71 -10.53 -12.55
N ARG A 137 -18.46 -10.57 -13.66
CA ARG A 137 -19.81 -10.00 -13.73
C ARG A 137 -20.77 -10.67 -12.75
N LEU A 138 -20.68 -11.98 -12.57
CA LEU A 138 -21.52 -12.72 -11.64
C LEU A 138 -21.25 -12.30 -10.18
N LEU A 139 -19.98 -12.20 -9.78
CA LEU A 139 -19.62 -11.78 -8.42
C LEU A 139 -20.02 -10.32 -8.14
N GLN A 140 -19.99 -9.46 -9.15
CA GLN A 140 -20.45 -8.07 -9.04
C GLN A 140 -21.96 -7.90 -9.19
N PHE A 141 -22.69 -8.96 -9.60
CA PHE A 141 -24.12 -8.88 -9.84
C PHE A 141 -24.88 -8.46 -8.58
N ARG A 142 -25.87 -7.59 -8.77
CA ARG A 142 -26.79 -7.12 -7.74
C ARG A 142 -28.21 -7.42 -8.16
N PHE A 143 -28.98 -8.04 -7.28
CA PHE A 143 -30.38 -8.34 -7.51
C PHE A 143 -31.18 -7.03 -7.47
N GLU A 144 -31.95 -6.74 -8.53
CA GLU A 144 -32.78 -5.54 -8.63
C GLU A 144 -34.15 -5.72 -7.95
N SER A 145 -34.65 -6.95 -7.91
CA SER A 145 -35.96 -7.30 -7.39
C SER A 145 -35.95 -8.68 -6.72
N GLY A 146 -37.06 -9.02 -6.05
CA GLY A 146 -37.22 -10.27 -5.30
C GLY A 146 -37.29 -10.03 -3.79
N GLU A 147 -38.28 -10.64 -3.15
CA GLU A 147 -38.45 -10.55 -1.69
C GLU A 147 -37.23 -11.14 -0.97
N GLY A 148 -36.65 -10.39 -0.03
CA GLY A 148 -35.42 -10.76 0.69
C GLY A 148 -34.13 -10.70 -0.14
N LEU A 149 -34.19 -10.73 -1.47
CA LEU A 149 -33.01 -10.69 -2.35
C LEU A 149 -32.72 -9.30 -2.93
N ALA A 150 -33.73 -8.45 -3.12
CA ALA A 150 -33.57 -7.14 -3.72
C ALA A 150 -32.47 -6.32 -3.00
N GLY A 151 -31.53 -5.80 -3.79
CA GLY A 151 -30.37 -5.05 -3.32
C GLY A 151 -29.19 -5.90 -2.82
N HIS A 152 -29.32 -7.23 -2.65
CA HIS A 152 -28.16 -8.07 -2.33
C HIS A 152 -27.23 -8.19 -3.52
N SER A 153 -25.93 -8.33 -3.23
CA SER A 153 -24.96 -8.75 -4.24
C SER A 153 -24.76 -10.25 -4.18
N PHE A 154 -24.75 -10.91 -5.35
CA PHE A 154 -24.45 -12.33 -5.44
C PHE A 154 -23.11 -12.67 -4.80
N GLY A 155 -22.04 -11.91 -5.08
CA GLY A 155 -20.73 -12.17 -4.47
C GLY A 155 -20.73 -12.05 -2.94
N ASN A 156 -21.58 -11.19 -2.36
CA ASN A 156 -21.73 -11.12 -0.90
C ASN A 156 -22.45 -12.36 -0.36
N LEU A 157 -23.51 -12.81 -1.03
CA LEU A 157 -24.22 -14.05 -0.67
C LEU A 157 -23.31 -15.27 -0.80
N PHE A 158 -22.49 -15.32 -1.85
CA PHE A 158 -21.48 -16.35 -2.04
C PHE A 158 -20.48 -16.39 -0.88
N LEU A 159 -19.91 -15.24 -0.48
CA LEU A 159 -19.01 -15.18 0.68
C LEU A 159 -19.70 -15.55 2.00
N ALA A 160 -20.97 -15.16 2.19
CA ALA A 160 -21.75 -15.56 3.36
C ALA A 160 -21.94 -17.09 3.40
N ALA A 161 -22.29 -17.71 2.28
CA ALA A 161 -22.40 -19.16 2.16
C ALA A 161 -21.04 -19.86 2.42
N MET A 162 -19.95 -19.34 1.84
CA MET A 162 -18.60 -19.86 2.08
C MET A 162 -18.20 -19.75 3.56
N THR A 163 -18.56 -18.65 4.23
CA THR A 163 -18.30 -18.45 5.67
C THR A 163 -19.04 -19.49 6.50
N HIS A 164 -20.30 -19.76 6.18
CA HIS A 164 -21.08 -20.78 6.85
C HIS A 164 -20.52 -22.20 6.64
N ILE A 165 -20.08 -22.52 5.41
CA ILE A 165 -19.51 -23.83 5.07
C ILE A 165 -18.15 -24.05 5.73
N MET A 166 -17.28 -23.03 5.72
CA MET A 166 -15.92 -23.12 6.27
C MET A 166 -15.88 -22.97 7.78
N GLY A 167 -16.94 -22.45 8.39
CA GLY A 167 -17.06 -22.20 9.84
C GLY A 167 -16.46 -20.88 10.31
N ASP A 168 -15.63 -20.22 9.50
CA ASP A 168 -15.05 -18.91 9.80
C ASP A 168 -14.79 -18.07 8.53
N PHE A 169 -14.79 -16.74 8.71
CA PHE A 169 -14.68 -15.77 7.61
C PHE A 169 -13.30 -15.79 6.95
N GLU A 170 -12.22 -16.00 7.70
CA GLU A 170 -10.86 -16.02 7.17
C GLU A 170 -10.64 -17.21 6.24
N SER A 171 -11.09 -18.39 6.67
CA SER A 171 -11.08 -19.61 5.86
C SER A 171 -11.91 -19.43 4.59
N ALA A 172 -13.09 -18.80 4.67
CA ALA A 172 -13.90 -18.49 3.50
C ALA A 172 -13.20 -17.57 2.51
N ILE A 173 -12.48 -16.54 2.98
CA ILE A 173 -11.68 -15.67 2.10
C ILE A 173 -10.56 -16.46 1.43
N ARG A 174 -9.86 -17.30 2.19
CA ARG A 174 -8.76 -18.12 1.69
C ARG A 174 -9.23 -19.12 0.62
N GLU A 175 -10.33 -19.84 0.86
CA GLU A 175 -10.89 -20.75 -0.14
C GLU A 175 -11.40 -20.00 -1.36
N THR A 176 -12.12 -18.90 -1.16
CA THR A 176 -12.61 -18.06 -2.26
C THR A 176 -11.44 -17.56 -3.11
N SER A 177 -10.33 -17.14 -2.48
CA SER A 177 -9.12 -16.71 -3.18
C SER A 177 -8.54 -17.82 -4.06
N ARG A 178 -8.60 -19.08 -3.61
CA ARG A 178 -8.18 -20.24 -4.42
C ARG A 178 -9.12 -20.49 -5.60
N VAL A 179 -10.43 -20.48 -5.35
CA VAL A 179 -11.46 -20.68 -6.40
C VAL A 179 -11.36 -19.63 -7.49
N LEU A 180 -11.08 -18.37 -7.12
CA LEU A 180 -10.97 -17.25 -8.06
C LEU A 180 -9.55 -17.02 -8.60
N ALA A 181 -8.61 -17.93 -8.33
CA ALA A 181 -7.21 -17.81 -8.76
C ALA A 181 -6.61 -16.41 -8.48
N VAL A 182 -6.86 -15.88 -7.27
CA VAL A 182 -6.46 -14.53 -6.87
C VAL A 182 -4.94 -14.37 -6.91
N ARG A 183 -4.46 -13.35 -7.64
CA ARG A 183 -3.04 -12.98 -7.73
C ARG A 183 -2.62 -12.11 -6.54
N GLY A 184 -2.50 -12.73 -5.38
CA GLY A 184 -2.12 -12.07 -4.14
C GLY A 184 -2.86 -12.64 -2.94
N ARG A 185 -2.87 -11.91 -1.84
CA ARG A 185 -3.63 -12.23 -0.62
C ARG A 185 -4.61 -11.12 -0.32
N VAL A 186 -5.83 -11.47 0.08
CA VAL A 186 -6.80 -10.54 0.66
C VAL A 186 -7.00 -10.95 2.11
N LEU A 187 -6.76 -10.04 3.04
CA LEU A 187 -6.83 -10.26 4.47
C LEU A 187 -7.81 -9.26 5.09
N PRO A 188 -8.73 -9.71 5.96
CA PRO A 188 -9.43 -8.77 6.82
C PRO A 188 -8.42 -8.19 7.83
N ALA A 189 -8.62 -6.93 8.22
CA ALA A 189 -7.69 -6.27 9.14
C ALA A 189 -7.72 -6.90 10.56
N VAL A 190 -8.91 -7.34 10.99
CA VAL A 190 -9.17 -8.04 12.26
C VAL A 190 -10.10 -9.22 12.00
N LYS A 191 -10.21 -10.14 12.98
CA LYS A 191 -11.05 -11.33 12.87
C LYS A 191 -12.48 -11.04 13.36
N GLU A 192 -12.57 -10.21 14.37
CA GLU A 192 -13.78 -9.89 15.11
C GLU A 192 -14.70 -8.98 14.30
N ASP A 193 -16.00 -9.00 14.63
CA ASP A 193 -16.94 -8.02 14.10
C ASP A 193 -16.71 -6.65 14.75
N VAL A 194 -16.58 -5.60 13.93
CA VAL A 194 -16.20 -4.26 14.41
C VAL A 194 -17.20 -3.22 13.96
N LYS A 195 -17.63 -2.38 14.89
CA LYS A 195 -18.48 -1.22 14.60
C LYS A 195 -17.65 0.05 14.59
N LEU A 196 -17.98 0.94 13.67
CA LEU A 196 -17.40 2.27 13.62
C LEU A 196 -18.29 3.26 14.39
N GLN A 197 -17.67 4.09 15.24
CA GLN A 197 -18.36 5.15 15.96
C GLN A 197 -17.69 6.49 15.68
N ALA A 198 -18.49 7.52 15.38
CA ALA A 198 -18.03 8.90 15.23
C ALA A 198 -18.55 9.77 16.38
N ILE A 199 -17.65 10.58 16.93
CA ILE A 199 -17.94 11.69 17.83
C ILE A 199 -17.91 12.95 16.98
N LEU A 200 -19.04 13.65 16.91
CA LEU A 200 -19.19 14.86 16.10
C LEU A 200 -18.72 16.10 16.88
N ALA A 201 -18.52 17.21 16.17
CA ALA A 201 -18.11 18.48 16.77
C ALA A 201 -19.12 19.04 17.77
N ASP A 202 -20.42 18.73 17.58
CA ASP A 202 -21.52 19.09 18.48
C ASP A 202 -21.66 18.17 19.71
N GLY A 203 -20.80 17.15 19.83
CA GLY A 203 -20.79 16.20 20.95
C GLY A 203 -21.70 14.98 20.79
N ARG A 204 -22.52 14.92 19.72
CA ARG A 204 -23.29 13.70 19.42
C ARG A 204 -22.36 12.54 19.07
N VAL A 205 -22.82 11.34 19.38
CA VAL A 205 -22.14 10.09 19.05
C VAL A 205 -23.02 9.31 18.06
N VAL A 206 -22.45 8.95 16.92
CA VAL A 206 -23.12 8.20 15.85
C VAL A 206 -22.43 6.86 15.71
N GLU A 207 -23.19 5.77 15.84
CA GLU A 207 -22.72 4.40 15.66
C GLU A 207 -23.20 3.87 14.30
N GLY A 208 -22.27 3.30 13.55
CA GLY A 208 -22.49 2.68 12.25
C GLY A 208 -21.87 3.48 11.12
N GLU A 209 -21.16 2.78 10.23
CA GLU A 209 -20.44 3.38 9.11
C GLU A 209 -21.36 4.16 8.17
N SER A 210 -22.48 3.54 7.80
CA SER A 210 -23.48 4.10 6.88
C SER A 210 -24.20 5.34 7.41
N LYS A 211 -24.24 5.54 8.74
CA LYS A 211 -24.93 6.67 9.38
C LYS A 211 -24.04 7.88 9.61
N ILE A 212 -22.72 7.69 9.61
CA ILE A 212 -21.76 8.76 9.91
C ILE A 212 -21.86 9.91 8.89
N PRO A 213 -21.86 9.67 7.56
CA PRO A 213 -21.99 10.74 6.58
C PRO A 213 -23.34 11.48 6.66
N GLU A 214 -24.40 10.81 7.12
CA GLU A 214 -25.76 11.36 7.22
C GLU A 214 -25.97 12.24 8.45
N ALA A 215 -24.99 12.32 9.35
CA ALA A 215 -25.15 12.97 10.65
C ALA A 215 -25.26 14.52 10.58
N GLY A 216 -24.85 15.11 9.45
CA GLY A 216 -24.97 16.55 9.17
C GLY A 216 -24.12 17.44 10.09
N SER A 217 -23.02 16.93 10.63
CA SER A 217 -22.11 17.66 11.52
C SER A 217 -20.69 17.16 11.35
N GLN A 218 -19.70 18.03 11.54
CA GLN A 218 -18.30 17.71 11.32
C GLN A 218 -17.84 16.59 12.27
N ILE A 219 -17.13 15.59 11.73
CA ILE A 219 -16.54 14.51 12.52
C ILE A 219 -15.34 15.06 13.30
N LYS A 220 -15.39 14.95 14.63
CA LYS A 220 -14.28 15.35 15.51
C LYS A 220 -13.32 14.20 15.76
N LYS A 221 -13.84 13.00 15.97
CA LYS A 221 -13.05 11.79 16.23
C LYS A 221 -13.82 10.55 15.81
N ILE A 222 -13.13 9.53 15.30
CA ILE A 222 -13.70 8.19 15.16
C ILE A 222 -13.01 7.16 16.07
N GLN A 223 -13.73 6.10 16.41
CA GLN A 223 -13.30 5.01 17.28
C GLN A 223 -13.89 3.68 16.79
N LEU A 224 -13.20 2.58 17.10
CA LEU A 224 -13.65 1.22 16.82
C LEU A 224 -14.25 0.62 18.08
N VAL A 225 -15.33 -0.14 17.91
CA VAL A 225 -15.99 -0.88 19.00
C VAL A 225 -16.07 -2.35 18.59
N PRO A 226 -15.51 -3.29 19.37
CA PRO A 226 -14.79 -3.08 20.63
C PRO A 226 -13.40 -2.43 20.44
N GLU A 227 -12.79 -1.92 21.53
CA GLU A 227 -11.47 -1.25 21.48
C GLU A 227 -10.28 -2.22 21.54
N ASP A 228 -10.47 -3.41 22.12
CA ASP A 228 -9.41 -4.41 22.37
C ASP A 228 -9.14 -5.31 21.15
N LEU A 229 -9.14 -4.70 19.98
CA LEU A 229 -8.90 -5.37 18.70
C LEU A 229 -7.43 -5.72 18.52
N LYS A 230 -7.18 -6.78 17.76
CA LYS A 230 -5.83 -7.19 17.36
C LYS A 230 -5.78 -7.40 15.85
N PRO A 231 -4.78 -6.82 15.16
CA PRO A 231 -4.57 -7.13 13.76
C PRO A 231 -4.31 -8.62 13.59
N LEU A 232 -4.72 -9.19 12.45
CA LEU A 232 -4.34 -10.56 12.10
C LEU A 232 -2.79 -10.69 12.10
N PRO A 233 -2.23 -11.78 12.65
CA PRO A 233 -0.78 -12.02 12.60
C PRO A 233 -0.20 -11.93 11.19
N GLU A 234 -0.93 -12.43 10.19
CA GLU A 234 -0.58 -12.40 8.78
C GLU A 234 -0.49 -10.97 8.23
N VAL A 235 -1.30 -10.05 8.74
CA VAL A 235 -1.25 -8.62 8.38
C VAL A 235 0.02 -7.98 8.91
N LEU A 236 0.36 -8.23 10.18
CA LEU A 236 1.59 -7.73 10.79
C LEU A 236 2.83 -8.29 10.08
N GLN A 237 2.83 -9.58 9.76
CA GLN A 237 3.89 -10.21 8.98
C GLN A 237 4.03 -9.59 7.60
N ALA A 238 2.92 -9.36 6.90
CA ALA A 238 2.94 -8.73 5.57
C ALA A 238 3.52 -7.31 5.63
N ILE A 239 3.15 -6.51 6.64
CA ILE A 239 3.69 -5.16 6.86
C ILE A 239 5.20 -5.19 7.16
N GLN A 240 5.65 -6.14 7.97
CA GLN A 240 7.05 -6.31 8.33
C GLN A 240 7.93 -6.69 7.13
N GLU A 241 7.41 -7.52 6.24
CA GLU A 241 8.13 -8.03 5.06
C GLU A 241 7.98 -7.14 3.81
N ALA A 242 7.12 -6.11 3.87
CA ALA A 242 6.81 -5.26 2.74
C ALA A 242 8.03 -4.46 2.25
N ASP A 243 8.11 -4.30 0.92
CA ASP A 243 8.97 -3.31 0.28
C ASP A 243 8.21 -1.96 0.11
N GLY A 244 6.87 -2.02 -0.04
CA GLY A 244 6.00 -0.86 -0.09
C GLY A 244 4.68 -1.05 0.67
N ILE A 245 4.22 -0.01 1.35
CA ILE A 245 2.93 0.07 2.03
C ILE A 245 2.13 1.22 1.42
N VAL A 246 0.98 0.91 0.85
CA VAL A 246 0.09 1.86 0.19
C VAL A 246 -1.18 1.98 1.02
N ILE A 247 -1.51 3.19 1.47
CA ILE A 247 -2.69 3.48 2.27
C ILE A 247 -3.65 4.32 1.45
N GLY A 248 -4.89 3.84 1.34
CA GLY A 248 -5.88 4.42 0.44
C GLY A 248 -5.65 4.06 -1.03
N PRO A 249 -6.40 4.70 -1.96
CA PRO A 249 -7.44 5.69 -1.69
C PRO A 249 -8.69 5.04 -1.11
N GLY A 250 -9.55 5.83 -0.49
CA GLY A 250 -10.80 5.39 0.12
C GLY A 250 -11.33 6.43 1.10
N SER A 251 -12.58 6.27 1.55
CA SER A 251 -13.17 7.17 2.54
C SER A 251 -12.25 7.37 3.73
N LEU A 252 -11.99 8.62 4.09
CA LEU A 252 -11.00 8.94 5.11
C LEU A 252 -11.40 8.34 6.45
N TYR A 253 -12.64 8.59 6.87
CA TYR A 253 -13.16 8.16 8.16
C TYR A 253 -13.71 6.74 8.14
N THR A 254 -14.24 6.27 7.01
CA THR A 254 -14.89 4.94 6.97
C THR A 254 -14.08 3.82 6.31
N SER A 255 -12.96 4.12 5.64
CA SER A 255 -12.10 3.11 5.02
C SER A 255 -10.63 3.18 5.44
N VAL A 256 -10.03 4.37 5.48
CA VAL A 256 -8.60 4.51 5.78
C VAL A 256 -8.36 4.44 7.29
N LEU A 257 -8.95 5.36 8.05
CA LEU A 257 -8.76 5.43 9.49
C LEU A 257 -9.19 4.16 10.25
N PRO A 258 -10.29 3.46 9.89
CA PRO A 258 -10.67 2.24 10.61
C PRO A 258 -9.61 1.14 10.56
N ASN A 259 -8.84 1.04 9.47
CA ASN A 259 -7.71 0.13 9.42
C ASN A 259 -6.57 0.59 10.33
N LEU A 260 -6.26 1.90 10.32
CA LEU A 260 -5.13 2.46 11.07
C LEU A 260 -5.37 2.50 12.59
N LEU A 261 -6.63 2.60 13.02
CA LEU A 261 -7.00 2.70 14.43
C LEU A 261 -6.99 1.36 15.18
N ILE A 262 -6.78 0.24 14.48
CA ILE A 262 -6.60 -1.05 15.13
C ILE A 262 -5.29 -1.02 15.94
N PRO A 263 -5.32 -1.33 17.25
CA PRO A 263 -4.13 -1.28 18.10
C PRO A 263 -2.95 -2.08 17.53
N GLY A 264 -1.78 -1.45 17.42
CA GLY A 264 -0.56 -2.06 16.88
C GLY A 264 -0.37 -1.90 15.37
N MET A 265 -1.40 -1.48 14.61
CA MET A 265 -1.29 -1.29 13.16
C MET A 265 -0.32 -0.16 12.81
N VAL A 266 -0.49 1.01 13.42
CA VAL A 266 0.37 2.19 13.17
C VAL A 266 1.81 1.91 13.59
N GLU A 267 2.02 1.25 14.73
CA GLU A 267 3.34 0.86 15.22
C GLU A 267 4.03 -0.10 14.23
N ALA A 268 3.30 -1.07 13.70
CA ALA A 268 3.82 -1.98 12.68
C ALA A 268 4.22 -1.25 11.40
N ILE A 269 3.38 -0.34 10.90
CA ILE A 269 3.66 0.46 9.70
C ILE A 269 4.88 1.37 9.92
N GLN A 270 4.95 2.08 11.05
CA GLN A 270 6.06 2.98 11.36
C GLN A 270 7.39 2.24 11.54
N SER A 271 7.38 1.06 12.17
CA SER A 271 8.58 0.25 12.37
C SER A 271 9.06 -0.46 11.10
N SER A 272 8.19 -0.62 10.10
CA SER A 272 8.53 -1.22 8.81
C SER A 272 9.58 -0.38 8.07
N LYS A 273 10.47 -1.06 7.33
CA LYS A 273 11.45 -0.41 6.44
C LYS A 273 10.88 -0.12 5.05
N ALA A 274 9.65 -0.57 4.79
CA ALA A 274 8.94 -0.31 3.55
C ALA A 274 8.80 1.19 3.29
N LEU A 275 8.70 1.54 2.00
CA LEU A 275 8.24 2.85 1.58
C LEU A 275 6.76 3.02 1.94
N LYS A 276 6.38 4.08 2.67
CA LYS A 276 4.97 4.35 3.02
C LYS A 276 4.37 5.44 2.15
N LEU A 277 3.27 5.10 1.50
CA LEU A 277 2.54 5.96 0.57
C LEU A 277 1.12 6.19 1.06
N TYR A 278 0.65 7.44 1.03
CA TYR A 278 -0.77 7.75 1.11
C TYR A 278 -1.27 8.22 -0.26
N ILE A 279 -2.37 7.65 -0.74
CA ILE A 279 -3.06 8.09 -1.96
C ILE A 279 -4.27 8.92 -1.53
N CYS A 280 -4.17 10.23 -1.72
CA CYS A 280 -5.23 11.15 -1.34
C CYS A 280 -6.46 10.99 -2.23
N ASN A 281 -7.64 11.24 -1.66
CA ASN A 281 -8.89 11.21 -2.42
C ASN A 281 -8.89 12.33 -3.47
N VAL A 282 -9.58 12.08 -4.59
CA VAL A 282 -9.71 13.02 -5.70
C VAL A 282 -10.75 14.10 -5.39
N MET A 283 -11.86 13.68 -4.76
CA MET A 283 -12.98 14.53 -4.39
C MET A 283 -13.24 14.43 -2.88
N THR A 284 -13.79 15.50 -2.30
CA THR A 284 -14.34 15.49 -0.95
C THR A 284 -15.57 14.59 -0.87
N GLN A 285 -15.87 14.08 0.31
CA GLN A 285 -17.05 13.24 0.56
C GLN A 285 -18.00 13.98 1.50
N PRO A 286 -19.27 14.20 1.09
CA PRO A 286 -20.26 14.88 1.90
C PRO A 286 -20.43 14.22 3.26
N GLY A 287 -20.40 15.01 4.33
CA GLY A 287 -20.54 14.54 5.71
C GLY A 287 -19.29 13.87 6.30
N GLU A 288 -18.24 13.65 5.50
CA GLU A 288 -16.97 13.11 5.96
C GLU A 288 -15.82 14.12 5.83
N THR A 289 -15.55 14.56 4.61
CA THR A 289 -14.36 15.35 4.26
C THR A 289 -14.71 16.66 3.58
N ASP A 290 -15.85 17.24 3.94
CA ASP A 290 -16.28 18.56 3.51
C ASP A 290 -15.15 19.57 3.68
N GLU A 291 -14.84 20.30 2.61
CA GLU A 291 -13.82 21.35 2.56
C GLU A 291 -12.37 20.91 2.89
N LEU A 292 -12.10 19.61 3.05
CA LEU A 292 -10.74 19.16 3.36
C LEU A 292 -9.83 19.22 2.14
N SER A 293 -8.70 19.92 2.30
CA SER A 293 -7.55 19.88 1.39
C SER A 293 -6.76 18.57 1.54
N ALA A 294 -5.79 18.32 0.66
CA ALA A 294 -4.93 17.14 0.74
C ALA A 294 -4.08 17.16 2.02
N SER A 295 -3.57 18.32 2.43
CA SER A 295 -2.88 18.44 3.72
C SER A 295 -3.82 18.20 4.90
N SER A 296 -5.07 18.67 4.84
CA SER A 296 -6.07 18.43 5.89
C SER A 296 -6.40 16.93 6.04
N HIS A 297 -6.39 16.16 4.95
CA HIS A 297 -6.51 14.70 5.02
C HIS A 297 -5.34 14.09 5.81
N VAL A 298 -4.10 14.48 5.51
CA VAL A 298 -2.91 13.99 6.21
C VAL A 298 -2.90 14.41 7.67
N GLU A 299 -3.23 15.67 7.96
CA GLU A 299 -3.35 16.20 9.33
C GLU A 299 -4.40 15.42 10.12
N THR A 300 -5.55 15.12 9.51
CA THR A 300 -6.61 14.33 10.13
C THR A 300 -6.13 12.92 10.48
N ILE A 301 -5.38 12.27 9.57
CA ILE A 301 -4.79 10.96 9.87
C ILE A 301 -3.81 11.08 11.04
N TYR A 302 -2.93 12.07 11.03
CA TYR A 302 -1.95 12.26 12.11
C TYR A 302 -2.60 12.62 13.45
N HIS A 303 -3.73 13.33 13.44
CA HIS A 303 -4.50 13.65 14.64
C HIS A 303 -5.11 12.40 15.28
N HIS A 304 -5.59 11.46 14.46
CA HIS A 304 -6.17 10.19 14.92
C HIS A 304 -5.13 9.14 15.28
N THR A 305 -3.94 9.26 14.70
CA THR A 305 -2.86 8.28 14.84
C THR A 305 -1.62 8.96 15.44
N LYS A 306 -0.53 9.09 14.66
CA LYS A 306 0.71 9.75 15.02
C LYS A 306 1.32 10.40 13.76
N PRO A 307 2.04 11.53 13.88
CA PRO A 307 2.79 12.10 12.78
C PRO A 307 3.87 11.15 12.22
N GLY A 308 4.25 11.36 10.96
CA GLY A 308 5.37 10.64 10.34
C GLY A 308 5.04 9.23 9.85
N LEU A 309 3.76 8.96 9.54
CA LEU A 309 3.33 7.68 8.98
C LEU A 309 3.70 7.51 7.49
N PHE A 310 3.85 8.62 6.76
CA PHE A 310 3.99 8.62 5.31
C PHE A 310 5.33 9.19 4.88
N ASP A 311 5.99 8.53 3.92
CA ASP A 311 7.14 9.08 3.21
C ASP A 311 6.68 9.95 2.03
N TYR A 312 5.63 9.50 1.35
CA TYR A 312 5.07 10.13 0.16
C TYR A 312 3.55 10.25 0.22
N VAL A 313 3.03 11.34 -0.35
CA VAL A 313 1.60 11.55 -0.60
C VAL A 313 1.39 11.77 -2.09
N LEU A 314 0.50 10.98 -2.70
CA LEU A 314 0.02 11.18 -4.07
C LEU A 314 -1.23 12.03 -4.03
N VAL A 315 -1.21 13.10 -4.80
CA VAL A 315 -2.34 14.04 -4.95
C VAL A 315 -2.63 14.22 -6.43
N ASN A 316 -3.91 14.25 -6.78
CA ASN A 316 -4.31 14.58 -8.14
C ASN A 316 -4.23 16.10 -8.34
N SER A 317 -3.51 16.54 -9.36
CA SER A 317 -3.37 17.95 -9.73
C SER A 317 -3.94 18.26 -11.11
N ALA A 318 -4.80 17.38 -11.64
CA ALA A 318 -5.42 17.57 -12.94
C ALA A 318 -6.59 18.56 -12.86
N ASN A 319 -6.74 19.38 -13.91
CA ASN A 319 -7.93 20.19 -14.08
C ASN A 319 -9.09 19.30 -14.54
N PHE A 320 -10.23 19.43 -13.89
CA PHE A 320 -11.44 18.69 -14.25
C PHE A 320 -12.24 19.46 -15.30
N PRO A 321 -12.76 18.79 -16.35
CA PRO A 321 -13.78 19.36 -17.21
C PRO A 321 -15.01 19.76 -16.38
N GLU A 322 -15.64 20.88 -16.72
CA GLU A 322 -16.81 21.38 -15.98
C GLU A 322 -17.98 20.38 -15.98
N GLU A 323 -18.15 19.64 -17.08
CA GLU A 323 -19.17 18.60 -17.21
C GLU A 323 -18.96 17.46 -16.20
N ALA A 324 -17.69 17.09 -15.95
CA ALA A 324 -17.35 16.06 -14.98
C ALA A 324 -17.60 16.54 -13.55
N LEU A 325 -17.50 17.84 -13.27
CA LEU A 325 -17.74 18.42 -11.95
C LEU A 325 -19.23 18.59 -11.63
N HIS A 326 -20.09 18.75 -12.63
CA HIS A 326 -21.52 19.03 -12.44
C HIS A 326 -22.18 18.00 -11.51
N GLN A 327 -22.02 16.71 -11.80
CA GLN A 327 -22.62 15.63 -11.01
C GLN A 327 -22.08 15.58 -9.56
N TYR A 328 -20.82 15.95 -9.35
CA TYR A 328 -20.24 15.99 -8.00
C TYR A 328 -20.74 17.20 -7.21
N ARG A 329 -20.89 18.37 -7.86
CA ARG A 329 -21.44 19.57 -7.22
C ARG A 329 -22.89 19.37 -6.79
N GLU A 330 -23.70 18.68 -7.59
CA GLU A 330 -25.07 18.29 -7.20
C GLU A 330 -25.12 17.42 -5.94
N GLN A 331 -24.03 16.71 -5.65
CA GLN A 331 -23.86 15.88 -4.46
C GLN A 331 -23.06 16.59 -3.36
N ASN A 332 -22.76 17.89 -3.46
CA ASN A 332 -21.88 18.63 -2.54
C ASN A 332 -20.46 18.06 -2.41
N SER A 333 -19.94 17.46 -3.48
CA SER A 333 -18.59 16.92 -3.57
C SER A 333 -17.72 17.79 -4.48
N PHE A 334 -16.50 18.11 -4.04
CA PHE A 334 -15.61 19.05 -4.71
C PHE A 334 -14.19 18.47 -4.86
N PRO A 335 -13.41 18.89 -5.87
CA PRO A 335 -12.01 18.48 -5.98
C PRO A 335 -11.19 18.81 -4.74
N VAL A 336 -10.45 17.82 -4.24
CA VAL A 336 -9.52 18.01 -3.12
C VAL A 336 -8.35 18.86 -3.59
N GLN A 337 -8.13 20.00 -2.92
CA GLN A 337 -7.03 20.90 -3.24
C GLN A 337 -5.68 20.28 -2.83
N PRO A 338 -4.68 20.18 -3.73
CA PRO A 338 -3.40 19.52 -3.43
C PRO A 338 -2.49 20.21 -2.41
N ASP A 339 -2.63 21.54 -2.24
CA ASP A 339 -1.93 22.39 -1.26
C ASP A 339 -0.50 21.95 -0.86
N ILE A 340 0.35 21.83 -1.88
CA ILE A 340 1.68 21.19 -1.83
C ILE A 340 2.60 21.81 -0.76
N GLU A 341 2.59 23.14 -0.60
CA GLU A 341 3.45 23.80 0.40
C GLU A 341 3.09 23.36 1.82
N ARG A 342 1.80 23.17 2.11
CA ARG A 342 1.33 22.74 3.42
C ARG A 342 1.69 21.29 3.69
N LEU A 343 1.57 20.41 2.69
CA LEU A 343 2.05 19.03 2.77
C LEU A 343 3.56 18.97 3.06
N HIS A 344 4.38 19.82 2.44
CA HIS A 344 5.81 19.87 2.76
C HIS A 344 6.10 20.30 4.20
N GLN A 345 5.27 21.17 4.80
CA GLN A 345 5.38 21.54 6.22
C GLN A 345 5.12 20.35 7.16
N LEU A 346 4.32 19.37 6.71
CA LEU A 346 4.09 18.09 7.42
C LEU A 346 5.25 17.09 7.22
N ARG A 347 6.33 17.49 6.54
CA ARG A 347 7.54 16.69 6.25
C ARG A 347 7.27 15.47 5.37
N VAL A 348 6.22 15.51 4.54
CA VAL A 348 5.95 14.49 3.53
C VAL A 348 6.42 14.94 2.15
N ARG A 349 6.85 13.99 1.31
CA ARG A 349 7.17 14.25 -0.09
C ARG A 349 5.90 14.15 -0.92
N VAL A 350 5.67 15.10 -1.83
CA VAL A 350 4.42 15.16 -2.60
C VAL A 350 4.68 14.76 -4.04
N ILE A 351 3.79 13.92 -4.58
CA ILE A 351 3.70 13.67 -6.02
C ILE A 351 2.36 14.19 -6.50
N ALA A 352 2.41 15.34 -7.16
CA ALA A 352 1.26 15.98 -7.79
C ALA A 352 1.29 15.73 -9.30
N ARG A 353 0.36 14.92 -9.80
CA ARG A 353 0.22 14.60 -11.24
C ARG A 353 -1.24 14.41 -11.59
N ASN A 354 -1.51 14.22 -12.88
CA ASN A 354 -2.80 13.70 -13.31
C ASN A 354 -2.87 12.20 -12.99
N PHE A 355 -3.74 11.84 -12.05
CA PHE A 355 -4.00 10.45 -11.67
C PHE A 355 -5.43 10.01 -11.96
N VAL A 356 -6.19 10.78 -12.73
CA VAL A 356 -7.62 10.52 -12.94
C VAL A 356 -7.91 10.10 -14.38
N HIS A 357 -8.88 9.20 -14.52
CA HIS A 357 -9.46 8.84 -15.80
C HIS A 357 -10.84 9.48 -15.95
N TYR A 358 -11.09 10.13 -17.11
CA TYR A 358 -12.33 10.85 -17.39
C TYR A 358 -13.22 10.03 -18.33
N ALA A 359 -13.99 9.08 -17.78
CA ALA A 359 -15.02 8.39 -18.56
C ALA A 359 -16.44 8.87 -18.18
N THR A 360 -16.78 8.80 -16.90
CA THR A 360 -18.11 9.15 -16.38
C THR A 360 -18.05 9.71 -14.95
N TYR A 361 -17.05 9.31 -14.18
CA TYR A 361 -16.79 9.77 -12.81
C TYR A 361 -15.31 10.10 -12.66
N ALA A 362 -14.98 11.08 -11.81
CA ALA A 362 -13.62 11.39 -11.41
C ALA A 362 -13.09 10.28 -10.48
N ARG A 363 -12.46 9.27 -11.09
CA ARG A 363 -11.83 8.16 -10.37
C ARG A 363 -10.35 8.10 -10.70
N HIS A 364 -9.58 7.56 -9.77
CA HIS A 364 -8.19 7.23 -10.02
C HIS A 364 -8.06 6.30 -11.23
N ASP A 365 -7.10 6.59 -12.08
CA ASP A 365 -6.64 5.68 -13.13
C ASP A 365 -5.73 4.63 -12.50
N SER A 366 -6.18 3.38 -12.52
CA SER A 366 -5.46 2.26 -11.89
C SER A 366 -4.03 2.11 -12.43
N ARG A 367 -3.83 2.32 -13.74
CA ARG A 367 -2.53 2.18 -14.40
C ARG A 367 -1.59 3.28 -13.97
N LEU A 368 -2.03 4.55 -13.99
CA LEU A 368 -1.19 5.68 -13.61
C LEU A 368 -0.75 5.62 -12.15
N ILE A 369 -1.66 5.25 -11.25
CA ILE A 369 -1.34 5.05 -9.83
C ILE A 369 -0.35 3.90 -9.65
N ALA A 370 -0.60 2.75 -10.27
CA ALA A 370 0.30 1.60 -10.17
C ALA A 370 1.70 1.91 -10.74
N GLU A 371 1.80 2.52 -11.92
CA GLU A 371 3.08 2.95 -12.50
C GLU A 371 3.85 3.89 -11.56
N GLN A 372 3.15 4.82 -10.90
CA GLN A 372 3.78 5.73 -9.94
C GLN A 372 4.28 5.02 -8.68
N ILE A 373 3.50 4.08 -8.13
CA ILE A 373 3.90 3.24 -6.99
C ILE A 373 5.15 2.43 -7.36
N MET A 374 5.11 1.74 -8.50
CA MET A 374 6.21 0.89 -8.97
C MET A 374 7.48 1.69 -9.26
N SER A 375 7.34 2.89 -9.85
CA SER A 375 8.45 3.83 -10.05
C SER A 375 9.11 4.25 -8.73
N LEU A 376 8.31 4.53 -7.70
CA LEU A 376 8.82 4.89 -6.38
C LEU A 376 9.55 3.74 -5.69
N LEU A 377 9.11 2.51 -5.92
CA LEU A 377 9.76 1.30 -5.42
C LEU A 377 11.00 0.89 -6.24
N GLY A 378 11.37 1.67 -7.27
CA GLY A 378 12.54 1.39 -8.10
C GLY A 378 12.37 0.17 -9.01
N TYR A 379 11.13 -0.16 -9.38
CA TYR A 379 10.86 -1.26 -10.29
C TYR A 379 11.24 -0.85 -11.72
N GLU A 380 12.30 -1.46 -12.23
CA GLU A 380 12.62 -1.42 -13.64
C GLU A 380 11.76 -2.48 -14.34
N ARG A 381 10.83 -2.07 -15.21
CA ARG A 381 10.23 -3.02 -16.15
C ARG A 381 11.40 -3.61 -16.93
N GLU A 382 11.61 -4.93 -16.83
CA GLU A 382 12.39 -5.64 -17.84
C GLU A 382 11.86 -5.16 -19.18
N SER A 383 12.72 -4.49 -19.95
CA SER A 383 12.36 -4.04 -21.28
C SER A 383 11.86 -5.28 -21.99
N ALA A 384 10.55 -5.33 -22.26
CA ALA A 384 9.97 -6.43 -23.01
C ALA A 384 10.83 -6.54 -24.26
N GLY A 385 11.59 -7.64 -24.35
CA GLY A 385 12.34 -7.93 -25.55
C GLY A 385 11.37 -7.81 -26.71
N GLU A 386 11.71 -6.97 -27.66
CA GLU A 386 11.14 -7.00 -28.99
C GLU A 386 11.14 -8.47 -29.43
N TRP A 387 9.94 -9.06 -29.53
CA TRP A 387 9.72 -10.32 -30.22
C TRP A 387 8.99 -10.01 -31.51
#